data_AF-A0AAQ4DYX4-F1
#
_entry.id   AF-A0AAQ4DYX4-F1
#
_cell.length_a   1.000
_cell.length_b   1.000
_cell.length_c   1.000
_cell.angle_alpha   90.00
_cell.angle_beta   90.00
_cell.angle_gamma   90.00
#
_symmetry.space_group_name_H-M   'P 1'
#
loop_
_entity.id
_entity.type
_entity.pdbx_description
1 polymer ?
#
loop_
_entity_poly.entity_id
_entity_poly.type
_entity_poly.pdbx_seq_one_letter_code
_entity_poly.pdbx_strand_id
1 'polypeptide(L)'
;MLRAWLMATTVLCVLRPACGRVIFLLFGACDLLWMCIRIGVAVCLKGRSVLEVRERLHEPECLRDPALGRHEFVTLEDGVTLHYVSAGERDRPLVLLLHGFPDSWYTWHKQIVELKKNFWVITPDMRGYGQSSKPHSIEAYQVSYLIEDIKGLLKSLGREKASLVGHDWGAVVSWCFANHYPHMVDRLVTINGGHPDAMKQQLESSLTQMVRSR
;
A
#
# COMPACT_ATOMS: atom_id res chain seq x y z
N MET A 1 17.12 11.96 15.65
CA MET A 1 15.87 11.26 16.00
C MET A 1 15.72 9.95 15.25
N LEU A 2 15.90 9.90 13.92
CA LEU A 2 16.07 8.62 13.19
C LEU A 2 17.21 7.74 13.76
N ARG A 3 18.35 8.33 14.14
CA ARG A 3 19.48 7.57 14.72
C ARG A 3 19.20 6.88 16.06
N ALA A 4 18.22 7.36 16.83
CA ALA A 4 17.83 6.74 18.10
C ALA A 4 16.83 5.59 17.89
N TRP A 5 15.97 5.72 16.87
CA TRP A 5 15.01 4.71 16.41
C TRP A 5 15.71 3.41 15.95
N LEU A 6 16.86 3.55 15.29
CA LEU A 6 17.70 2.43 14.84
C LEU A 6 18.42 1.67 15.96
N MET A 7 18.88 2.36 17.00
CA MET A 7 19.68 1.73 18.06
C MET A 7 18.81 0.98 19.09
N ALA A 8 17.60 1.48 19.29
CA ALA A 8 16.58 0.95 20.19
C ALA A 8 16.07 -0.44 19.80
N THR A 9 15.68 -0.59 18.54
CA THR A 9 15.10 -1.82 17.98
C THR A 9 16.09 -2.98 17.93
N THR A 10 17.40 -2.73 18.04
CA THR A 10 18.39 -3.80 17.86
C THR A 10 18.97 -4.43 19.11
N VAL A 11 18.89 -3.78 20.27
CA VAL A 11 19.24 -4.45 21.56
C VAL A 11 18.17 -5.47 21.95
N LEU A 12 17.02 -5.33 21.30
CA LEU A 12 15.74 -5.94 21.57
C LEU A 12 15.60 -7.40 21.11
N CYS A 13 16.14 -7.71 19.92
CA CYS A 13 16.02 -9.02 19.29
C CYS A 13 17.05 -10.06 19.79
N VAL A 14 17.86 -9.74 20.80
CA VAL A 14 18.91 -10.62 21.34
C VAL A 14 18.40 -11.53 22.46
N LEU A 15 17.22 -11.25 23.03
CA LEU A 15 16.66 -12.02 24.15
C LEU A 15 15.48 -12.89 23.72
N ARG A 16 15.29 -14.04 24.39
CA ARG A 16 14.23 -15.05 24.15
C ARG A 16 12.89 -14.40 23.74
N PRO A 17 12.03 -15.06 22.93
CA PRO A 17 10.82 -14.47 22.34
C PRO A 17 9.89 -13.71 23.32
N ALA A 18 9.88 -14.06 24.61
CA ALA A 18 9.20 -13.29 25.65
C ALA A 18 9.85 -11.92 25.97
N CYS A 19 11.18 -11.86 26.05
CA CYS A 19 11.94 -10.62 26.27
C CYS A 19 11.90 -9.71 25.04
N GLY A 20 11.95 -10.26 23.82
CA GLY A 20 11.77 -9.48 22.59
C GLY A 20 10.40 -8.80 22.52
N ARG A 21 9.33 -9.47 22.96
CA ARG A 21 7.99 -8.85 23.08
C ARG A 21 7.96 -7.74 24.11
N VAL A 22 8.52 -7.97 25.31
CA VAL A 22 8.53 -6.97 26.38
C VAL A 22 9.26 -5.71 25.94
N ILE A 23 10.43 -5.83 25.32
CA ILE A 23 11.17 -4.64 24.95
C ILE A 23 10.54 -3.95 23.71
N PHE A 24 9.82 -4.65 22.82
CA PHE A 24 9.11 -4.05 21.69
C PHE A 24 7.92 -3.25 22.21
N LEU A 25 7.23 -3.77 23.22
CA LEU A 25 6.20 -3.05 23.95
C LEU A 25 6.76 -1.83 24.68
N LEU A 26 7.93 -1.93 25.31
CA LEU A 26 8.58 -0.80 25.98
C LEU A 26 9.02 0.29 25.00
N PHE A 27 9.58 -0.07 23.84
CA PHE A 27 9.92 0.93 22.82
C PHE A 27 8.70 1.53 22.15
N GLY A 28 7.69 0.72 21.82
CA GLY A 28 6.40 1.23 21.36
C GLY A 28 5.77 2.19 22.35
N ALA A 29 5.87 1.90 23.66
CA ALA A 29 5.40 2.79 24.72
C ALA A 29 6.24 4.09 24.82
N CYS A 30 7.57 4.01 24.65
CA CYS A 30 8.44 5.18 24.63
C CYS A 30 8.19 6.07 23.39
N ASP A 31 8.03 5.48 22.21
CA ASP A 31 7.71 6.22 20.97
C ASP A 31 6.32 6.85 21.06
N LEU A 32 5.34 6.12 21.61
CA LEU A 32 4.01 6.66 21.87
C LEU A 32 4.06 7.81 22.88
N LEU A 33 4.80 7.66 23.99
CA LEU A 33 4.98 8.72 24.98
C LEU A 33 5.64 9.95 24.36
N TRP A 34 6.69 9.76 23.58
CA TRP A 34 7.38 10.84 22.88
C TRP A 34 6.47 11.53 21.86
N MET A 35 5.67 10.76 21.12
CA MET A 35 4.67 11.30 20.18
C MET A 35 3.59 12.10 20.93
N CYS A 36 3.08 11.58 22.05
CA CYS A 36 2.14 12.30 22.92
C CYS A 36 2.73 13.60 23.47
N ILE A 37 3.99 13.58 23.92
CA ILE A 37 4.70 14.79 24.38
C ILE A 37 4.84 15.79 23.23
N ARG A 38 5.24 15.35 22.04
CA ARG A 38 5.38 16.22 20.87
C ARG A 38 4.06 16.83 20.44
N ILE A 39 3.00 16.04 20.38
CA ILE A 39 1.65 16.51 20.08
C ILE A 39 1.20 17.49 21.17
N GLY A 40 1.39 17.17 22.45
CA GLY A 40 1.08 18.05 23.57
C GLY A 40 1.81 19.38 23.52
N VAL A 41 3.13 19.37 23.28
CA VAL A 41 3.93 20.59 23.07
C VAL A 41 3.44 21.35 21.85
N ALA A 42 3.13 20.69 20.73
CA ALA A 42 2.59 21.34 19.54
C ALA A 42 1.22 21.99 19.81
N VAL A 43 0.35 21.32 20.56
CA VAL A 43 -0.96 21.86 20.97
C VAL A 43 -0.78 23.04 21.92
N CYS A 44 0.15 22.97 22.87
CA CYS A 44 0.45 24.08 23.79
C CYS A 44 1.02 25.30 23.05
N LEU A 45 1.90 25.08 22.07
CA LEU A 45 2.59 26.17 21.36
C LEU A 45 1.78 26.75 20.19
N LYS A 46 0.96 25.95 19.51
CA LYS A 46 0.27 26.32 18.25
C LYS A 46 -1.25 26.21 18.35
N GLY A 47 -1.80 25.82 19.50
CA GLY A 47 -3.23 25.61 19.69
C GLY A 47 -3.72 24.26 19.15
N ARG A 48 -5.02 23.98 19.33
CA ARG A 48 -5.66 22.72 18.89
C ARG A 48 -5.72 22.53 17.37
N SER A 49 -5.46 23.58 16.58
CA SER A 49 -5.43 23.52 15.12
C SER A 49 -4.40 22.55 14.55
N VAL A 50 -3.40 22.12 15.34
CA VAL A 50 -2.45 21.05 14.95
C VAL A 50 -3.09 19.66 14.90
N LEU A 51 -4.23 19.48 15.55
CA LEU A 51 -5.02 18.25 15.53
C LEU A 51 -6.14 18.30 14.48
N GLU A 52 -6.41 19.48 13.93
CA GLU A 52 -7.42 19.63 12.89
C GLU A 52 -6.89 19.05 11.58
N VAL A 53 -7.63 18.08 11.06
CA VAL A 53 -7.40 17.56 9.71
C VAL A 53 -7.64 18.71 8.74
N ARG A 54 -6.60 19.14 8.04
CA ARG A 54 -6.73 20.18 7.02
C ARG A 54 -7.56 19.63 5.87
N GLU A 55 -8.77 20.17 5.74
CA GLU A 55 -9.64 19.85 4.63
C GLU A 55 -9.06 20.45 3.33
N ARG A 56 -8.69 19.59 2.38
CA ARG A 56 -8.29 20.01 1.05
C ARG A 56 -9.55 20.14 0.19
N LEU A 57 -10.09 21.37 0.14
CA LEU A 57 -11.34 21.69 -0.55
C LEU A 57 -11.26 21.51 -2.08
N HIS A 58 -10.05 21.60 -2.65
CA HIS A 58 -9.85 21.50 -4.09
C HIS A 58 -8.86 20.38 -4.39
N GLU A 59 -9.24 19.53 -5.33
CA GLU A 59 -8.37 18.49 -5.88
C GLU A 59 -7.17 19.13 -6.59
N PRO A 60 -5.93 18.64 -6.36
CA PRO A 60 -4.76 19.10 -7.09
C PRO A 60 -4.94 18.94 -8.60
N GLU A 61 -4.53 19.96 -9.36
CA GLU A 61 -4.69 19.97 -10.82
C GLU A 61 -3.99 18.80 -11.52
N CYS A 62 -2.86 18.34 -10.97
CA CYS A 62 -2.10 17.23 -11.52
C CYS A 62 -2.88 15.89 -11.51
N LEU A 63 -3.88 15.73 -10.64
CA LEU A 63 -4.73 14.55 -10.63
C LEU A 63 -5.73 14.54 -11.78
N ARG A 64 -5.95 15.68 -12.44
CA ARG A 64 -6.89 15.83 -13.57
C ARG A 64 -6.19 15.90 -14.93
N ASP A 65 -4.89 15.61 -14.98
CA ASP A 65 -4.13 15.65 -16.23
C ASP A 65 -4.67 14.59 -17.21
N PRO A 66 -5.30 14.99 -18.34
CA PRO A 66 -5.87 14.06 -19.29
C PRO A 66 -4.81 13.18 -19.96
N ALA A 67 -3.53 13.57 -19.91
CA ALA A 67 -2.43 12.74 -20.39
C ALA A 67 -2.24 11.48 -19.53
N LEU A 68 -2.76 11.43 -18.30
CA LEU A 68 -2.63 10.27 -17.42
C LEU A 68 -3.77 9.26 -17.59
N GLY A 69 -4.82 9.59 -18.33
CA GLY A 69 -5.92 8.66 -18.63
C GLY A 69 -7.26 9.16 -18.13
N ARG A 70 -8.24 8.25 -18.07
CA ARG A 70 -9.60 8.53 -17.65
C ARG A 70 -9.89 7.90 -16.30
N HIS A 71 -10.54 8.66 -15.44
CA HIS A 71 -11.03 8.20 -14.14
C HIS A 71 -12.30 7.40 -14.34
N GLU A 72 -12.30 6.17 -13.86
CA GLU A 72 -13.40 5.22 -13.99
C GLU A 72 -13.66 4.59 -12.61
N PHE A 73 -14.86 4.04 -12.42
CA PHE A 73 -15.30 3.44 -11.16
C PHE A 73 -15.91 2.08 -11.43
N VAL A 74 -15.71 1.16 -10.49
CA VAL A 74 -16.38 -0.14 -10.49
C VAL A 74 -16.87 -0.45 -9.08
N THR A 75 -18.13 -0.87 -8.97
CA THR A 75 -18.69 -1.43 -7.74
C THR A 75 -18.55 -2.95 -7.77
N LEU A 76 -17.94 -3.51 -6.73
CA LEU A 76 -17.67 -4.93 -6.57
C LEU A 76 -18.83 -5.64 -5.85
N GLU A 77 -18.77 -6.97 -5.81
CA GLU A 77 -19.82 -7.82 -5.23
C GLU A 77 -20.05 -7.57 -3.73
N ASP A 78 -19.02 -7.19 -2.99
CA ASP A 78 -19.09 -6.86 -1.55
C ASP A 78 -19.58 -5.41 -1.30
N GLY A 79 -19.93 -4.67 -2.34
CA GLY A 79 -20.39 -3.29 -2.29
C GLY A 79 -19.28 -2.23 -2.26
N VAL A 80 -18.01 -2.63 -2.24
CA VAL A 80 -16.87 -1.70 -2.35
C VAL A 80 -16.84 -1.12 -3.75
N THR A 81 -16.75 0.21 -3.85
CA THR A 81 -16.50 0.89 -5.12
C THR A 81 -15.03 1.28 -5.22
N LEU A 82 -14.37 0.80 -6.26
CA LEU A 82 -12.99 1.17 -6.58
C LEU A 82 -12.96 2.25 -7.64
N HIS A 83 -12.20 3.29 -7.38
CA HIS A 83 -11.72 4.23 -8.38
C HIS A 83 -10.47 3.66 -9.05
N TYR A 84 -10.35 3.85 -10.37
CA TYR A 84 -9.12 3.58 -11.10
C TYR A 84 -8.94 4.54 -12.27
N VAL A 85 -7.68 4.74 -12.67
CA VAL A 85 -7.33 5.46 -13.90
C VAL A 85 -7.01 4.46 -15.00
N SER A 86 -7.61 4.68 -16.16
CA SER A 86 -7.52 3.84 -17.36
C SER A 86 -6.81 4.60 -18.48
N ALA A 87 -5.71 4.05 -18.99
CA ALA A 87 -4.89 4.66 -20.03
C ALA A 87 -4.42 3.64 -21.08
N GLY A 88 -4.34 4.07 -22.33
CA GLY A 88 -3.97 3.19 -23.46
C GLY A 88 -5.18 2.50 -24.09
N GLU A 89 -4.93 1.76 -25.17
CA GLU A 89 -5.99 1.11 -25.95
C GLU A 89 -6.45 -0.19 -25.29
N ARG A 90 -7.76 -0.40 -25.20
CA ARG A 90 -8.36 -1.52 -24.45
C ARG A 90 -8.03 -2.90 -25.02
N ASP A 91 -7.66 -3.02 -26.29
CA ASP A 91 -7.34 -4.28 -26.98
C ASP A 91 -5.92 -4.79 -26.65
N ARG A 92 -5.03 -3.91 -26.18
CA ARG A 92 -3.65 -4.24 -25.79
C ARG A 92 -3.57 -5.10 -24.53
N PRO A 93 -2.42 -5.75 -24.26
CA PRO A 93 -2.23 -6.51 -23.03
C PRO A 93 -2.43 -5.62 -21.78
N LEU A 94 -3.12 -6.18 -20.78
CA LEU A 94 -3.49 -5.46 -19.56
C LEU A 94 -2.34 -5.46 -18.54
N VAL A 95 -2.04 -4.28 -18.01
CA VAL A 95 -1.12 -4.07 -16.88
C VAL A 95 -1.88 -3.39 -15.74
N LEU A 96 -1.85 -4.00 -14.55
CA LEU A 96 -2.37 -3.42 -13.31
C LEU A 96 -1.21 -2.88 -12.46
N LEU A 97 -1.24 -1.59 -12.13
CA LEU A 97 -0.24 -0.95 -11.27
C LEU A 97 -0.83 -0.72 -9.87
N LEU A 98 -0.36 -1.47 -8.87
CA LEU A 98 -0.89 -1.46 -7.50
C LEU A 98 0.06 -0.68 -6.58
N HIS A 99 -0.41 0.44 -6.03
CA HIS A 99 0.37 1.32 -5.14
C HIS A 99 0.50 0.76 -3.71
N GLY A 100 1.30 1.42 -2.87
CA GLY A 100 1.51 1.05 -1.46
C GLY A 100 0.95 2.06 -0.46
N PHE A 101 1.48 2.07 0.76
CA PHE A 101 1.18 3.05 1.80
C PHE A 101 2.31 4.10 1.93
N PRO A 102 1.99 5.39 2.12
CA PRO A 102 0.70 6.07 2.01
C PRO A 102 0.53 6.71 0.61
N ASP A 103 0.46 5.88 -0.44
CA ASP A 103 0.43 6.33 -1.84
C ASP A 103 -1.00 6.44 -2.41
N SER A 104 -1.11 6.67 -3.72
CA SER A 104 -2.34 6.59 -4.52
C SER A 104 -2.03 6.12 -5.94
N TRP A 105 -3.05 5.98 -6.80
CA TRP A 105 -2.86 5.73 -8.23
C TRP A 105 -1.79 6.65 -8.87
N TYR A 106 -1.71 7.90 -8.40
CA TYR A 106 -0.85 8.94 -8.97
C TYR A 106 0.65 8.67 -8.79
N THR A 107 1.06 7.77 -7.88
CA THR A 107 2.46 7.33 -7.75
C THR A 107 2.99 6.77 -9.07
N TRP A 108 2.11 6.24 -9.91
CA TRP A 108 2.43 5.66 -11.20
C TRP A 108 2.39 6.64 -12.39
N HIS A 109 2.19 7.94 -12.18
CA HIS A 109 2.01 8.92 -13.28
C HIS A 109 3.08 8.82 -14.39
N LYS A 110 4.35 8.61 -14.04
CA LYS A 110 5.44 8.44 -15.02
C LYS A 110 5.33 7.11 -15.76
N GLN A 111 5.03 6.03 -15.05
CA GLN A 111 4.88 4.70 -15.64
C GLN A 111 3.67 4.64 -16.56
N ILE A 112 2.57 5.31 -16.20
CA ILE A 112 1.38 5.41 -17.06
C ILE A 112 1.74 6.01 -18.42
N VAL A 113 2.48 7.14 -18.45
CA VAL A 113 2.87 7.82 -19.69
C VAL A 113 3.67 6.91 -20.61
N GLU A 114 4.56 6.09 -20.07
CA GLU A 114 5.41 5.19 -20.85
C GLU A 114 4.70 3.88 -21.24
N LEU A 115 3.98 3.25 -20.31
CA LEU A 115 3.37 1.94 -20.54
C LEU A 115 2.13 2.02 -21.43
N LYS A 116 1.34 3.10 -21.38
CA LYS A 116 0.12 3.23 -22.20
C LYS A 116 0.40 3.17 -23.71
N LYS A 117 1.65 3.43 -24.11
CA LYS A 117 2.12 3.34 -25.51
C LYS A 117 2.05 1.94 -26.08
N ASN A 118 2.07 0.89 -25.24
CA ASN A 118 2.06 -0.51 -25.66
C ASN A 118 1.08 -1.40 -24.87
N PHE A 119 0.53 -0.91 -23.77
CA PHE A 119 -0.33 -1.66 -22.86
C PHE A 119 -1.64 -0.91 -22.59
N TRP A 120 -2.67 -1.66 -22.21
CA TRP A 120 -3.80 -1.09 -21.48
C TRP A 120 -3.42 -1.02 -20.01
N VAL A 121 -3.25 0.18 -19.47
CA VAL A 121 -2.76 0.42 -18.12
C VAL A 121 -3.95 0.80 -17.23
N ILE A 122 -4.11 0.06 -16.15
CA ILE A 122 -5.11 0.33 -15.12
C ILE A 122 -4.39 0.56 -13.79
N THR A 123 -4.66 1.70 -13.15
CA THR A 123 -4.07 2.04 -11.85
C THR A 123 -5.19 2.32 -10.84
N PRO A 124 -5.61 1.33 -10.04
CA PRO A 124 -6.64 1.56 -9.04
C PRO A 124 -6.10 2.36 -7.86
N ASP A 125 -6.97 3.16 -7.25
CA ASP A 125 -6.82 3.44 -5.82
C ASP A 125 -7.27 2.18 -5.07
N MET A 126 -6.38 1.59 -4.29
CA MET A 126 -6.73 0.44 -3.45
C MET A 126 -7.82 0.83 -2.44
N ARG A 127 -8.60 -0.15 -1.99
CA ARG A 127 -9.57 0.01 -0.89
C ARG A 127 -8.98 0.85 0.25
N GLY A 128 -9.71 1.89 0.67
CA GLY A 128 -9.25 2.84 1.69
C GLY A 128 -8.54 4.08 1.17
N TYR A 129 -8.15 4.12 -0.12
CA TYR A 129 -7.36 5.19 -0.70
C TYR A 129 -8.16 6.05 -1.69
N GLY A 130 -7.62 7.25 -1.96
CA GLY A 130 -8.08 8.17 -2.99
C GLY A 130 -9.60 8.31 -3.09
N GLN A 131 -10.17 7.99 -4.25
CA GLN A 131 -11.62 8.05 -4.48
C GLN A 131 -12.34 6.69 -4.30
N SER A 132 -11.61 5.63 -3.96
CA SER A 132 -12.18 4.33 -3.61
C SER A 132 -12.91 4.39 -2.27
N SER A 133 -13.84 3.46 -2.06
CA SER A 133 -14.57 3.28 -0.80
C SER A 133 -13.59 3.05 0.36
N LYS A 134 -13.99 3.54 1.54
CA LYS A 134 -13.20 3.49 2.78
C LYS A 134 -14.03 2.88 3.90
N PRO A 135 -14.27 1.56 3.88
CA PRO A 135 -15.03 0.89 4.94
C PRO A 135 -14.47 1.23 6.33
N HIS A 136 -15.34 1.40 7.32
CA HIS A 136 -14.93 1.79 8.68
C HIS A 136 -14.28 0.65 9.47
N SER A 137 -14.68 -0.60 9.21
CA SER A 137 -14.19 -1.78 9.91
C SER A 137 -12.75 -2.09 9.49
N ILE A 138 -11.89 -2.40 10.47
CA ILE A 138 -10.49 -2.80 10.23
C ILE A 138 -10.43 -4.14 9.51
N GLU A 139 -11.38 -5.02 9.81
CA GLU A 139 -11.52 -6.35 9.21
C GLU A 139 -11.73 -6.27 7.70
N ALA A 140 -12.29 -5.17 7.20
CA ALA A 140 -12.47 -4.94 5.77
C ALA A 140 -11.13 -4.78 5.01
N TYR A 141 -9.99 -4.62 5.69
CA TYR A 141 -8.68 -4.43 5.06
C TYR A 141 -7.79 -5.68 5.17
N GLN A 142 -8.35 -6.83 5.55
CA GLN A 142 -7.60 -8.09 5.49
C GLN A 142 -7.18 -8.38 4.04
N VAL A 143 -5.99 -8.97 3.88
CA VAL A 143 -5.40 -9.28 2.56
C VAL A 143 -6.34 -10.12 1.69
N SER A 144 -7.14 -11.01 2.29
CA SER A 144 -8.17 -11.79 1.60
C SER A 144 -9.17 -10.92 0.83
N TYR A 145 -9.61 -9.81 1.41
CA TYR A 145 -10.50 -8.88 0.72
C TYR A 145 -9.77 -8.07 -0.35
N LEU A 146 -8.52 -7.68 -0.09
CA LEU A 146 -7.71 -6.92 -1.06
C LEU A 146 -7.40 -7.75 -2.31
N ILE A 147 -7.19 -9.07 -2.20
CA ILE A 147 -7.02 -9.93 -3.38
C ILE A 147 -8.35 -10.14 -4.13
N GLU A 148 -9.49 -10.20 -3.43
CA GLU A 148 -10.80 -10.25 -4.09
C GLU A 148 -11.12 -8.94 -4.82
N ASP A 149 -10.66 -7.79 -4.32
CA ASP A 149 -10.77 -6.51 -5.02
C ASP A 149 -10.10 -6.55 -6.39
N ILE A 150 -8.86 -7.04 -6.44
CA ILE A 150 -8.11 -7.16 -7.69
C ILE A 150 -8.79 -8.14 -8.65
N LYS A 151 -9.31 -9.25 -8.13
CA LYS A 151 -10.07 -10.23 -8.93
C LYS A 151 -11.36 -9.64 -9.48
N GLY A 152 -12.11 -8.92 -8.65
CA GLY A 152 -13.35 -8.24 -9.03
C GLY A 152 -13.10 -7.16 -10.08
N LEU A 153 -12.06 -6.34 -9.88
CA LEU A 153 -11.61 -5.35 -10.86
C LEU A 153 -11.26 -6.02 -12.19
N LEU A 154 -10.42 -7.06 -12.17
CA LEU A 154 -9.99 -7.76 -13.38
C LEU A 154 -11.17 -8.36 -14.17
N LYS A 155 -12.12 -8.98 -13.46
CA LYS A 155 -13.37 -9.48 -14.05
C LYS A 155 -14.20 -8.36 -14.68
N SER A 156 -14.36 -7.23 -14.00
CA SER A 156 -15.13 -6.08 -14.51
C SER A 156 -14.54 -5.48 -15.79
N LEU A 157 -13.22 -5.59 -15.95
CA LEU A 157 -12.49 -5.14 -17.14
C LEU A 157 -12.65 -6.11 -18.33
N GLY A 158 -13.25 -7.29 -18.12
CA GLY A 158 -13.45 -8.32 -19.13
C GLY A 158 -12.16 -9.04 -19.53
N ARG A 159 -11.18 -9.13 -18.62
CA ARG A 159 -9.89 -9.78 -18.86
C ARG A 159 -9.72 -10.99 -17.96
N GLU A 160 -9.18 -12.07 -18.54
CA GLU A 160 -8.89 -13.30 -17.79
C GLU A 160 -7.57 -13.21 -17.01
N LYS A 161 -6.59 -12.48 -17.57
CA LYS A 161 -5.24 -12.31 -17.00
C LYS A 161 -4.75 -10.89 -17.11
N ALA A 162 -3.85 -10.51 -16.22
CA ALA A 162 -3.10 -9.25 -16.29
C ALA A 162 -1.64 -9.44 -15.88
N SER A 163 -0.78 -8.54 -16.36
CA SER A 163 0.53 -8.31 -15.75
C SER A 163 0.35 -7.44 -14.51
N LEU A 164 0.82 -7.90 -13.36
CA LEU A 164 0.75 -7.17 -12.08
C LEU A 164 2.07 -6.49 -11.79
N VAL A 165 2.01 -5.21 -11.45
CA VAL A 165 3.15 -4.44 -10.94
C VAL A 165 2.76 -3.86 -9.59
N GLY A 166 3.37 -4.34 -8.52
CA GLY A 166 3.08 -3.90 -7.16
C GLY A 166 4.24 -3.13 -6.54
N HIS A 167 3.93 -2.09 -5.77
CA HIS A 167 4.87 -1.38 -4.91
C HIS A 167 4.45 -1.48 -3.44
N ASP A 168 5.38 -1.78 -2.53
CA ASP A 168 5.11 -1.80 -1.06
C ASP A 168 3.92 -2.72 -0.71
N TRP A 169 2.82 -2.24 -0.10
CA TRP A 169 1.62 -3.04 0.14
C TRP A 169 0.99 -3.59 -1.15
N GLY A 170 1.07 -2.84 -2.26
CA GLY A 170 0.65 -3.31 -3.57
C GLY A 170 1.48 -4.51 -4.06
N ALA A 171 2.75 -4.59 -3.68
CA ALA A 171 3.58 -5.78 -3.95
C ALA A 171 3.17 -6.97 -3.08
N VAL A 172 2.87 -6.76 -1.80
CA VAL A 172 2.34 -7.81 -0.91
C VAL A 172 1.03 -8.37 -1.46
N VAL A 173 0.09 -7.49 -1.83
CA VAL A 173 -1.18 -7.89 -2.45
C VAL A 173 -0.94 -8.64 -3.76
N SER A 174 0.00 -8.19 -4.60
CA SER A 174 0.33 -8.87 -5.86
C SER A 174 0.89 -10.28 -5.64
N TRP A 175 1.76 -10.47 -4.63
CA TRP A 175 2.25 -11.80 -4.26
C TRP A 175 1.12 -12.72 -3.78
N CYS A 176 0.29 -12.24 -2.86
CA CYS A 176 -0.84 -13.01 -2.34
C CYS A 176 -1.84 -13.36 -3.45
N PHE A 177 -2.10 -12.42 -4.37
CA PHE A 177 -2.94 -12.63 -5.54
C PHE A 177 -2.35 -13.69 -6.47
N ALA A 178 -1.06 -13.61 -6.79
CA ALA A 178 -0.41 -14.59 -7.66
C ALA A 178 -0.40 -16.01 -7.04
N ASN A 179 -0.27 -16.10 -5.72
CA ASN A 179 -0.34 -17.38 -5.01
C ASN A 179 -1.76 -17.97 -4.99
N HIS A 180 -2.80 -17.13 -4.88
CA HIS A 180 -4.18 -17.59 -4.79
C HIS A 180 -4.84 -17.81 -6.17
N TYR A 181 -4.48 -16.96 -7.15
CA TYR A 181 -5.03 -16.93 -8.51
C TYR A 181 -3.93 -16.95 -9.58
N PRO A 182 -3.03 -17.96 -9.59
CA PRO A 182 -1.89 -18.00 -10.53
C PRO A 182 -2.33 -18.00 -11.99
N HIS A 183 -3.51 -18.56 -12.29
CA HIS A 183 -4.08 -18.59 -13.64
C HIS A 183 -4.54 -17.22 -14.14
N MET A 184 -4.71 -16.22 -13.26
CA MET A 184 -5.10 -14.85 -13.60
C MET A 184 -3.91 -13.89 -13.73
N VAL A 185 -2.68 -14.39 -13.56
CA VAL A 185 -1.45 -13.59 -13.63
C VAL A 185 -0.63 -14.01 -14.85
N ASP A 186 -0.32 -13.04 -15.71
CA ASP A 186 0.57 -13.24 -16.87
C ASP A 186 2.03 -13.01 -16.48
N ARG A 187 2.32 -11.89 -15.83
CA ARG A 187 3.63 -11.54 -15.28
C ARG A 187 3.47 -10.84 -13.95
N LEU A 188 4.47 -10.95 -13.09
CA LEU A 188 4.52 -10.31 -11.79
C LEU A 188 5.81 -9.50 -11.65
N VAL A 189 5.69 -8.23 -11.32
CA VAL A 189 6.80 -7.33 -10.97
C VAL A 189 6.52 -6.75 -9.59
N THR A 190 7.49 -6.86 -8.69
CA THR A 190 7.37 -6.32 -7.33
C THR A 190 8.51 -5.36 -7.04
N ILE A 191 8.16 -4.20 -6.47
CA ILE A 191 9.08 -3.12 -6.14
C ILE A 191 8.99 -2.88 -4.63
N ASN A 192 10.10 -3.02 -3.93
CA ASN A 192 10.17 -2.80 -2.48
C ASN A 192 9.12 -3.60 -1.67
N GLY A 193 8.78 -4.82 -2.11
CA GLY A 193 7.89 -5.74 -1.40
C GLY A 193 8.29 -7.19 -1.66
N GLY A 194 9.10 -7.73 -0.76
CA GLY A 194 9.59 -9.11 -0.83
C GLY A 194 8.47 -10.13 -0.71
N HIS A 195 8.73 -11.37 -1.13
CA HIS A 195 7.77 -12.46 -0.97
C HIS A 195 7.40 -12.62 0.53
N PRO A 196 6.11 -12.63 0.91
CA PRO A 196 5.68 -12.61 2.31
C PRO A 196 6.29 -13.73 3.16
N ASP A 197 6.30 -14.96 2.65
CA ASP A 197 6.86 -16.10 3.40
C ASP A 197 8.38 -16.03 3.54
N ALA A 198 9.09 -15.56 2.51
CA ALA A 198 10.53 -15.39 2.59
C ALA A 198 10.89 -14.27 3.57
N MET A 199 10.12 -13.17 3.56
CA MET A 199 10.27 -12.09 4.52
C MET A 199 10.03 -12.57 5.94
N LYS A 200 8.94 -13.32 6.17
CA LYS A 200 8.63 -13.93 7.48
C LYS A 200 9.76 -14.85 7.94
N GLN A 201 10.21 -15.76 7.07
CA GLN A 201 11.30 -16.67 7.38
C GLN A 201 12.58 -15.91 7.77
N GLN A 202 12.96 -14.89 7.02
CA GLN A 202 14.17 -14.10 7.32
C GLN A 202 14.04 -13.31 8.62
N LEU A 203 12.87 -12.75 8.91
CA LEU A 203 12.61 -12.07 10.19
C LEU A 203 12.67 -13.03 11.37
N GLU A 204 12.20 -14.28 11.21
CA GLU A 204 12.20 -15.29 12.27
C GLU A 204 13.55 -15.97 12.47
N SER A 205 14.35 -16.11 11.41
CA SER A 205 15.57 -16.96 11.41
C SER A 205 16.90 -16.21 11.35
N SER A 206 16.93 -14.95 10.88
CA SER A 206 18.19 -14.25 10.60
C SER A 206 18.48 -13.15 11.62
N LEU A 207 19.29 -13.49 12.62
CA LEU A 207 19.88 -12.51 13.55
C LEU A 207 20.64 -11.40 12.80
N THR A 208 21.34 -11.75 11.74
CA THR A 208 22.12 -10.80 10.92
C THR A 208 21.21 -9.81 10.19
N GLN A 209 20.08 -10.27 9.63
CA GLN A 209 19.09 -9.38 9.01
C GLN A 209 18.50 -8.43 10.05
N MET A 210 18.13 -8.92 11.23
CA MET A 210 17.61 -8.07 12.31
C MET A 210 18.62 -7.00 12.76
N VAL A 211 19.92 -7.30 12.72
CA VAL A 211 20.98 -6.34 13.06
C VAL A 211 21.24 -5.33 11.95
N ARG A 212 21.02 -5.69 10.68
CA ARG A 212 21.31 -4.83 9.52
C ARG A 212 20.12 -4.00 9.06
N SER A 213 18.89 -4.41 9.37
CA SER A 213 17.68 -3.60 9.20
C SER A 213 17.59 -2.43 10.20
N ARG A 214 18.72 -2.05 10.83
CA ARG A 214 18.90 -0.76 11.50
C ARG A 214 18.94 0.30 10.42
#